data_AF-A0A090W3Y0-F1
#
_entry.id   AF-A0A090W3Y0-F1
#
_cell.length_a   1.000
_cell.length_b   1.000
_cell.length_c   1.000
_cell.angle_alpha   90.00
_cell.angle_beta   90.00
_cell.angle_gamma   90.00
#
_symmetry.space_group_name_H-M   'P 1'
#
loop_
_entity.id
_entity.type
_entity.pdbx_description
1 polymer ?
#
loop_
_entity_poly.entity_id
_entity_poly.type
_entity_poly.pdbx_seq_one_letter_code
_entity_poly.pdbx_strand_id
1 'polypeptide(L)'
;MNTNISFKHINKLAVPALIAGIAEPILSITDTAIIGNIDGNATESLAAVGIVGTFISMLIWVLGQTRSAISSIVSQHLGANKLDKIKNLPAQAIFIITLLSVLIIFGTYPFARSIFKLYNATNIILDYSVEYYRIRVFGFPFTLFTMAVFGIFRGLQNTFYPMIIATIGAFLNIALDYAFVFGIDNYIPAMDIKGAAYGSLVAQITMAVLATIYLVKKPIFR
;
A
#
# COMPACT_ATOMS: atom_id res chain seq x y z
N MET A 1 -15.93 29.81 -16.43
CA MET A 1 -14.57 29.20 -16.48
C MET A 1 -14.34 28.67 -17.88
N ASN A 2 -13.50 29.33 -18.69
CA ASN A 2 -12.98 28.72 -19.92
C ASN A 2 -11.95 27.67 -19.49
N THR A 3 -12.37 26.43 -19.30
CA THR A 3 -11.44 25.32 -19.12
C THR A 3 -10.77 25.08 -20.46
N ASN A 4 -9.55 25.60 -20.62
CA ASN A 4 -8.71 25.30 -21.76
C ASN A 4 -8.22 23.85 -21.61
N ILE A 5 -9.07 22.89 -21.98
CA ILE A 5 -8.80 21.45 -21.91
C ILE A 5 -7.83 21.12 -23.05
N SER A 6 -6.54 21.35 -22.79
CA SER A 6 -5.46 20.93 -23.68
C SER A 6 -4.98 19.53 -23.31
N PHE A 7 -4.57 18.74 -24.30
CA PHE A 7 -3.84 17.48 -24.10
C PHE A 7 -2.69 17.63 -23.10
N LYS A 8 -1.99 18.77 -23.10
CA LYS A 8 -0.91 19.06 -22.14
C LYS A 8 -1.41 19.07 -20.69
N HIS A 9 -2.62 19.60 -20.45
CA HIS A 9 -3.22 19.65 -19.12
C HIS A 9 -3.70 18.27 -18.67
N ILE A 10 -4.31 17.49 -19.58
CA ILE A 10 -4.70 16.09 -19.32
C ILE A 10 -3.46 15.26 -18.97
N ASN A 11 -2.40 15.33 -19.77
CA ASN A 11 -1.19 14.55 -19.56
C ASN A 11 -0.44 14.91 -18.27
N LYS A 12 -0.52 16.17 -17.83
CA LYS A 12 0.03 16.60 -16.53
C LYS A 12 -0.58 15.84 -15.35
N LEU A 13 -1.83 15.37 -15.49
CA LEU A 13 -2.50 14.56 -14.47
C LEU A 13 -2.40 13.06 -14.77
N ALA A 14 -2.61 12.67 -16.01
CA ALA A 14 -2.67 11.27 -16.44
C ALA A 14 -1.32 10.56 -16.31
N VAL A 15 -0.21 11.15 -16.77
CA VAL A 15 1.09 10.47 -16.76
C VAL A 15 1.55 10.14 -15.33
N PRO A 16 1.52 11.07 -14.35
CA PRO A 16 1.86 10.71 -12.98
C PRO A 16 0.90 9.70 -12.36
N ALA A 17 -0.39 9.77 -12.68
CA ALA A 17 -1.37 8.80 -12.18
C ALA A 17 -1.13 7.39 -12.74
N LEU A 18 -0.72 7.28 -14.01
CA LEU A 18 -0.34 6.01 -14.63
C LEU A 18 0.91 5.43 -13.97
N ILE A 19 1.96 6.24 -13.79
CA ILE A 19 3.19 5.81 -13.10
C ILE A 19 2.89 5.32 -11.68
N ALA A 20 2.06 6.05 -10.92
CA ALA A 20 1.63 5.62 -9.59
C ALA A 20 0.82 4.31 -9.64
N GLY A 21 0.01 4.11 -10.67
CA GLY A 21 -0.85 2.94 -10.84
C GLY A 21 -0.09 1.68 -11.25
N ILE A 22 0.96 1.79 -12.08
CA ILE A 22 1.78 0.63 -12.49
C ILE A 22 2.78 0.20 -11.43
N ALA A 23 3.06 1.03 -10.42
CA ALA A 23 3.97 0.69 -9.34
C ALA A 23 3.55 -0.59 -8.60
N GLU A 24 2.26 -0.77 -8.32
CA GLU A 24 1.75 -1.94 -7.58
C GLU A 24 1.87 -3.26 -8.36
N PRO A 25 1.49 -3.34 -9.66
CA PRO A 25 1.74 -4.53 -10.47
C PRO A 25 3.23 -4.87 -10.59
N ILE A 26 4.11 -3.86 -10.72
CA ILE A 26 5.57 -4.08 -10.78
C ILE A 26 6.08 -4.67 -9.46
N LEU A 27 5.60 -4.16 -8.32
CA LEU A 27 5.95 -4.69 -7.01
C LEU A 27 5.49 -6.14 -6.88
N SER A 28 4.23 -6.43 -7.20
CA SER A 28 3.67 -7.78 -7.12
C SER A 28 4.45 -8.81 -7.95
N ILE A 29 4.85 -8.44 -9.18
CA ILE A 29 5.68 -9.30 -10.04
C ILE A 29 7.08 -9.48 -9.45
N THR A 30 7.67 -8.42 -8.91
CA THR A 30 9.02 -8.46 -8.34
C THR A 30 9.07 -9.29 -7.06
N ASP A 31 8.11 -9.12 -6.15
CA ASP A 31 7.97 -9.93 -4.94
C ASP A 31 7.82 -11.41 -5.29
N THR A 32 6.97 -11.71 -6.28
CA THR A 32 6.78 -13.08 -6.80
C THR A 32 8.08 -13.66 -7.34
N ALA A 33 8.83 -12.87 -8.12
CA ALA A 33 10.12 -13.29 -8.67
C ALA A 33 11.17 -13.52 -7.57
N ILE A 34 11.26 -12.64 -6.57
CA ILE A 34 12.21 -12.76 -5.45
C ILE A 34 11.87 -14.00 -4.62
N ILE A 35 10.63 -14.15 -4.16
CA ILE A 35 10.18 -15.28 -3.35
C ILE A 35 10.33 -16.61 -4.10
N GLY A 36 10.04 -16.62 -5.41
CA GLY A 36 10.17 -17.80 -6.26
C GLY A 36 11.62 -18.26 -6.48
N ASN A 37 12.62 -17.48 -6.08
CA ASN A 37 14.04 -17.80 -6.19
C ASN A 37 14.73 -17.98 -4.82
N ILE A 38 13.98 -18.14 -3.73
CA ILE A 38 14.53 -18.45 -2.40
C ILE A 38 15.14 -19.86 -2.39
N ASP A 39 16.25 -20.04 -1.68
CA ASP A 39 16.87 -21.35 -1.51
C ASP A 39 16.04 -22.29 -0.61
N GLY A 40 15.96 -23.58 -0.99
CA GLY A 40 15.32 -24.63 -0.18
C GLY A 40 13.82 -24.78 -0.39
N ASN A 41 13.00 -23.82 0.06
CA ASN A 41 11.53 -23.93 0.12
C ASN A 41 10.79 -22.87 -0.72
N ALA A 42 11.26 -22.60 -1.94
CA ALA A 42 10.68 -21.59 -2.83
C ALA A 42 9.18 -21.82 -3.11
N THR A 43 8.80 -23.06 -3.41
CA THR A 43 7.42 -23.41 -3.79
C THR A 43 6.45 -23.19 -2.62
N GLU A 44 6.81 -23.65 -1.43
CA GLU A 44 6.04 -23.52 -0.20
C GLU A 44 5.96 -22.06 0.23
N SER A 45 7.06 -21.32 0.11
CA SER A 45 7.11 -19.88 0.41
C SER A 45 6.22 -19.08 -0.54
N LEU A 46 6.28 -19.38 -1.84
CA LEU A 46 5.44 -18.74 -2.84
C LEU A 46 3.95 -19.07 -2.64
N ALA A 47 3.63 -20.32 -2.30
CA ALA A 47 2.27 -20.71 -1.95
C ALA A 47 1.77 -19.95 -0.71
N ALA A 48 2.60 -19.85 0.33
CA ALA A 48 2.27 -19.12 1.55
C ALA A 48 2.05 -17.62 1.30
N VAL A 49 2.95 -16.98 0.53
CA VAL A 49 2.83 -15.56 0.13
C VAL A 49 1.59 -15.35 -0.74
N GLY A 50 1.27 -16.27 -1.64
CA GLY A 50 0.07 -16.20 -2.48
C GLY A 50 -1.23 -16.27 -1.66
N ILE A 51 -1.31 -17.19 -0.69
CA ILE A 51 -2.46 -17.32 0.22
C ILE A 51 -2.65 -16.04 1.05
N VAL A 52 -1.58 -15.59 1.71
CA VAL A 52 -1.62 -14.38 2.55
C VAL A 52 -1.89 -13.14 1.70
N GLY A 53 -1.24 -13.04 0.54
CA GLY A 53 -1.41 -11.97 -0.42
C GLY A 53 -2.86 -11.88 -0.90
N THR A 54 -3.51 -13.01 -1.20
CA THR A 54 -4.94 -13.03 -1.57
C THR A 54 -5.82 -12.46 -0.45
N PHE A 55 -5.57 -12.86 0.79
CA PHE A 55 -6.32 -12.37 1.94
C PHE A 55 -6.13 -10.86 2.16
N ILE A 56 -4.87 -10.38 2.16
CA ILE A 56 -4.56 -8.96 2.34
C ILE A 56 -5.11 -8.14 1.17
N SER A 57 -4.92 -8.60 -0.06
CA SER A 57 -5.41 -7.92 -1.25
C SER A 57 -6.93 -7.79 -1.23
N MET A 58 -7.68 -8.82 -0.82
CA MET A 58 -9.12 -8.73 -0.67
C MET A 58 -9.52 -7.60 0.30
N LEU A 59 -8.85 -7.48 1.45
CA LEU A 59 -9.10 -6.40 2.40
C LEU A 59 -8.77 -5.02 1.81
N ILE A 60 -7.64 -4.90 1.08
CA ILE A 60 -7.24 -3.67 0.39
C ILE A 60 -8.24 -3.31 -0.71
N TRP A 61 -8.74 -4.27 -1.49
CA TRP A 61 -9.70 -4.04 -2.55
C TRP A 61 -11.03 -3.52 -2.02
N VAL A 62 -11.48 -3.98 -0.86
CA VAL A 62 -12.71 -3.48 -0.22
C VAL A 62 -12.47 -2.10 0.39
N LEU A 63 -11.43 -1.94 1.19
CA LEU A 63 -11.23 -0.74 2.01
C LEU A 63 -10.52 0.40 1.28
N GLY A 64 -9.66 0.06 0.33
CA GLY A 64 -8.92 0.99 -0.51
C GLY A 64 -9.81 1.82 -1.43
N GLN A 65 -11.06 1.41 -1.66
CA GLN A 65 -12.04 2.18 -2.45
C GLN A 65 -12.44 3.50 -1.80
N THR A 66 -12.18 3.64 -0.50
CA THR A 66 -12.21 4.93 0.22
C THR A 66 -11.41 6.01 -0.52
N ARG A 67 -10.29 5.64 -1.18
CA ARG A 67 -9.51 6.54 -2.03
C ARG A 67 -10.36 7.21 -3.12
N SER A 68 -11.17 6.41 -3.82
CA SER A 68 -12.02 6.89 -4.93
C SER A 68 -13.16 7.75 -4.41
N ALA A 69 -13.76 7.38 -3.27
CA ALA A 69 -14.80 8.17 -2.61
C ALA A 69 -14.28 9.55 -2.18
N ILE A 70 -13.14 9.61 -1.49
CA ILE A 70 -12.50 10.88 -1.08
C ILE A 70 -12.19 11.73 -2.32
N SER A 71 -11.56 11.14 -3.34
CA SER A 71 -11.21 11.86 -4.57
C SER A 71 -12.43 12.48 -5.24
N SER A 72 -13.56 11.76 -5.28
CA SER A 72 -14.81 12.26 -5.84
C SER A 72 -15.33 13.48 -5.06
N ILE A 73 -15.51 13.33 -3.74
CA ILE A 73 -16.04 14.40 -2.87
C ILE A 73 -15.15 15.65 -2.94
N VAL A 74 -13.83 15.49 -2.85
CA VAL A 74 -12.88 16.59 -2.92
C VAL A 74 -12.94 17.27 -4.29
N SER A 75 -12.99 16.51 -5.38
CA SER A 75 -13.04 17.08 -6.74
C SER A 75 -14.31 17.89 -7.01
N GLN A 76 -15.46 17.44 -6.50
CA GLN A 76 -16.72 18.16 -6.62
C GLN A 76 -16.68 19.49 -5.87
N HIS A 77 -16.12 19.50 -4.65
CA HIS A 77 -15.98 20.72 -3.85
C HIS A 77 -14.91 21.66 -4.40
N LEU A 78 -13.83 21.13 -4.96
CA LEU A 78 -12.83 21.91 -5.69
C LEU A 78 -13.48 22.63 -6.88
N GLY A 79 -14.21 21.89 -7.73
CA GLY A 79 -14.89 22.46 -8.90
C GLY A 79 -15.97 23.48 -8.53
N ALA A 80 -16.62 23.30 -7.38
CA ALA A 80 -17.62 24.24 -6.86
C ALA A 80 -17.02 25.42 -6.06
N ASN A 81 -15.69 25.51 -5.94
CA ASN A 81 -14.96 26.48 -5.12
C ASN A 81 -15.45 26.56 -3.66
N LYS A 82 -15.72 25.38 -3.07
CA LYS A 82 -16.31 25.20 -1.72
C LYS A 82 -15.47 24.28 -0.85
N LEU A 83 -14.15 24.30 -1.02
CA LEU A 83 -13.24 23.43 -0.28
C LEU A 83 -13.30 23.64 1.25
N ASP A 84 -13.61 24.86 1.71
CA ASP A 84 -13.80 25.16 3.14
C ASP A 84 -14.88 24.29 3.80
N LYS A 85 -15.89 23.86 3.04
CA LYS A 85 -16.98 23.00 3.54
C LYS A 85 -16.51 21.60 3.89
N ILE A 86 -15.37 21.17 3.35
CA ILE A 86 -14.81 19.83 3.54
C ILE A 86 -13.43 19.86 4.22
N LYS A 87 -13.07 20.95 4.90
CA LYS A 87 -11.77 21.09 5.57
C LYS A 87 -11.44 19.97 6.56
N ASN A 88 -12.46 19.36 7.17
CA ASN A 88 -12.33 18.26 8.13
C ASN A 88 -12.37 16.87 7.46
N LEU A 89 -12.78 16.77 6.20
CA LEU A 89 -12.95 15.50 5.49
C LEU A 89 -11.66 14.68 5.45
N PRO A 90 -10.47 15.24 5.12
CA PRO A 90 -9.22 14.48 5.15
C PRO A 90 -8.95 13.82 6.49
N ALA A 91 -9.04 14.58 7.59
CA ALA A 91 -8.76 14.07 8.93
C ALA A 91 -9.76 12.99 9.35
N GLN A 92 -11.05 13.19 9.07
CA GLN A 92 -12.09 12.20 9.38
C GLN A 92 -11.92 10.92 8.58
N ALA A 93 -11.69 11.02 7.28
CA ALA A 93 -11.53 9.84 6.41
C ALA A 93 -10.29 9.04 6.77
N ILE A 94 -9.17 9.72 7.06
CA ILE A 94 -7.94 9.10 7.55
C ILE A 94 -8.18 8.41 8.90
N PHE A 95 -8.82 9.11 9.86
CA PHE A 95 -9.11 8.54 11.17
C PHE A 95 -9.97 7.27 11.07
N ILE A 96 -11.06 7.32 10.31
CA ILE A 96 -11.97 6.18 10.14
C ILE A 96 -11.24 4.99 9.50
N ILE A 97 -10.50 5.21 8.41
CA ILE A 97 -9.87 4.10 7.69
C ILE A 97 -8.71 3.48 8.48
N THR A 98 -7.93 4.30 9.19
CA THR A 98 -6.85 3.82 10.05
C THR A 98 -7.41 3.11 11.28
N LEU A 99 -8.46 3.63 11.93
CA LEU A 99 -9.13 2.94 13.04
C LEU A 99 -9.67 1.58 12.61
N LEU A 100 -10.35 1.52 11.46
CA LEU A 100 -10.87 0.28 10.91
C LEU A 100 -9.76 -0.73 10.60
N SER A 101 -8.63 -0.27 10.08
CA SER A 101 -7.46 -1.13 9.83
C SER A 101 -6.90 -1.75 11.11
N VAL A 102 -6.89 -0.99 12.20
CA VAL A 102 -6.43 -1.46 13.52
C VAL A 102 -7.42 -2.48 14.08
N LEU A 103 -8.72 -2.25 13.98
CA LEU A 103 -9.74 -3.21 14.39
C LEU A 103 -9.63 -4.53 13.61
N ILE A 104 -9.33 -4.45 12.31
CA ILE A 104 -9.08 -5.64 11.49
C ILE A 104 -7.87 -6.40 12.01
N ILE A 105 -6.74 -5.74 12.26
CA ILE A 105 -5.56 -6.38 12.86
C ILE A 105 -5.93 -7.12 14.16
N PHE A 106 -6.66 -6.47 15.07
CA PHE A 106 -7.09 -7.11 16.32
C PHE A 106 -8.00 -8.33 16.06
N GLY A 107 -8.86 -8.25 15.05
CA GLY A 107 -9.77 -9.33 14.66
C GLY A 107 -9.13 -10.47 13.88
N THR A 108 -7.94 -10.30 13.31
CA THR A 108 -7.32 -11.29 12.42
C THR A 108 -5.97 -11.81 12.90
N TYR A 109 -5.16 -10.98 13.57
CA TYR A 109 -3.84 -11.34 14.09
C TYR A 109 -3.86 -12.59 15.00
N PRO A 110 -4.71 -12.67 16.05
CA PRO A 110 -4.76 -13.85 16.90
C PRO A 110 -5.32 -15.08 16.17
N PHE A 111 -6.15 -14.88 15.14
CA PHE A 111 -6.81 -15.94 14.39
C PHE A 111 -6.09 -16.32 13.10
N ALA A 112 -4.88 -15.80 12.85
CA ALA A 112 -4.13 -16.01 11.61
C ALA A 112 -4.08 -17.49 11.18
N ARG A 113 -3.78 -18.39 12.13
CA ARG A 113 -3.70 -19.83 11.83
C ARG A 113 -5.05 -20.42 11.42
N SER A 114 -6.14 -20.02 12.07
CA SER A 114 -7.49 -20.46 11.73
C SER A 114 -7.93 -19.92 10.37
N ILE A 115 -7.62 -18.66 10.09
CA ILE A 115 -7.89 -18.02 8.79
C ILE A 115 -7.19 -18.80 7.68
N PHE A 116 -5.88 -19.05 7.78
CA PHE A 116 -5.15 -19.71 6.69
C PHE A 116 -5.45 -21.20 6.56
N LYS A 117 -5.91 -21.87 7.62
CA LYS A 117 -6.52 -23.21 7.50
C LYS A 117 -7.79 -23.20 6.64
N LEU A 118 -8.63 -22.16 6.73
CA LEU A 118 -9.81 -22.02 5.85
C LEU A 118 -9.42 -21.80 4.38
N TYR A 119 -8.23 -21.28 4.13
CA TYR A 119 -7.62 -21.18 2.80
C TYR A 119 -6.94 -22.50 2.36
N ASN A 120 -7.14 -23.60 3.09
CA ASN A 120 -6.53 -24.90 2.85
C ASN A 120 -4.99 -24.90 2.94
N ALA A 121 -4.37 -23.94 3.64
CA ALA A 121 -2.96 -24.00 3.95
C ALA A 121 -2.70 -25.16 4.92
N THR A 122 -1.73 -26.01 4.60
CA THR A 122 -1.38 -27.19 5.40
C THR A 122 0.13 -27.27 5.66
N ASN A 123 0.51 -27.97 6.74
CA ASN A 123 1.91 -28.23 7.11
C ASN A 123 2.77 -26.95 7.09
N ILE A 124 3.91 -27.01 6.42
CA ILE A 124 4.87 -25.91 6.31
C ILE A 124 4.29 -24.64 5.66
N ILE A 125 3.36 -24.78 4.71
CA ILE A 125 2.69 -23.64 4.05
C ILE A 125 1.86 -22.87 5.09
N LEU A 126 1.17 -23.58 5.99
CA LEU A 126 0.39 -22.94 7.06
C LEU A 126 1.30 -22.15 8.01
N ASP A 127 2.43 -22.73 8.40
CA ASP A 127 3.34 -22.07 9.34
C ASP A 127 4.01 -20.84 8.68
N TYR A 128 4.40 -20.94 7.41
CA TYR A 128 4.89 -19.80 6.62
C TYR A 128 3.83 -18.73 6.40
N SER A 129 2.58 -19.09 6.11
CA SER A 129 1.48 -18.12 5.97
C SER A 129 1.25 -17.34 7.26
N VAL A 130 1.25 -18.03 8.41
CA VAL A 130 1.05 -17.39 9.72
C VAL A 130 2.22 -16.45 10.03
N GLU A 131 3.46 -16.91 9.80
CA GLU A 131 4.65 -16.12 10.07
C GLU A 131 4.71 -14.86 9.19
N TYR A 132 4.54 -15.02 7.88
CA TYR A 132 4.51 -13.92 6.93
C TYR A 132 3.42 -12.91 7.27
N TYR A 133 2.20 -13.40 7.54
CA TYR A 133 1.07 -12.55 7.87
C TYR A 133 1.26 -11.74 9.16
N ARG A 134 1.82 -12.34 10.21
CA ARG A 134 2.04 -11.67 11.50
C ARG A 134 2.95 -10.45 11.39
N ILE A 135 3.81 -10.40 10.39
CA ILE A 135 4.63 -9.21 10.08
C ILE A 135 3.84 -8.30 9.14
N ARG A 136 3.34 -8.85 8.03
CA ARG A 136 2.74 -8.09 6.93
C ARG A 136 1.51 -7.30 7.35
N VAL A 137 0.71 -7.81 8.29
CA VAL A 137 -0.54 -7.18 8.71
C VAL A 137 -0.33 -5.82 9.36
N PHE A 138 0.82 -5.56 9.99
CA PHE A 138 1.13 -4.24 10.56
C PHE A 138 1.38 -3.17 9.48
N GLY A 139 1.60 -3.58 8.23
CA GLY A 139 1.70 -2.69 7.08
C GLY A 139 0.35 -2.15 6.60
N PHE A 140 -0.72 -2.88 6.91
CA PHE A 140 -2.07 -2.60 6.44
C PHE A 140 -2.60 -1.19 6.81
N PRO A 141 -2.41 -0.68 8.04
CA PRO A 141 -2.82 0.68 8.41
C PRO A 141 -2.11 1.76 7.60
N PHE A 142 -0.80 1.57 7.35
CA PHE A 142 0.01 2.51 6.59
C PHE A 142 -0.39 2.54 5.11
N THR A 143 -0.74 1.38 4.54
CA THR A 143 -1.28 1.29 3.18
C THR A 143 -2.61 2.03 3.07
N LEU A 144 -3.58 1.76 3.94
CA LEU A 144 -4.88 2.42 3.86
C LEU A 144 -4.80 3.92 4.13
N PHE A 145 -3.95 4.35 5.07
CA PHE A 145 -3.61 5.76 5.27
C PHE A 145 -3.10 6.39 3.97
N THR A 146 -2.12 5.76 3.33
CA THR A 146 -1.51 6.27 2.10
C THR A 146 -2.53 6.35 0.97
N MET A 147 -3.42 5.35 0.85
CA MET A 147 -4.51 5.37 -0.13
C MET A 147 -5.50 6.51 0.11
N ALA A 148 -5.85 6.81 1.37
CA ALA A 148 -6.70 7.97 1.69
C ALA A 148 -6.02 9.28 1.26
N VAL A 149 -4.73 9.45 1.56
CA VAL A 149 -3.94 10.62 1.13
C VAL A 149 -3.86 10.73 -0.39
N PHE A 150 -3.69 9.62 -1.10
CA PHE A 150 -3.73 9.60 -2.57
C PHE A 150 -5.09 10.05 -3.11
N GLY A 151 -6.18 9.67 -2.44
CA GLY A 151 -7.53 10.10 -2.78
C GLY A 151 -7.67 11.62 -2.66
N ILE A 152 -7.16 12.19 -1.58
CA ILE A 152 -7.17 13.64 -1.35
C ILE A 152 -6.39 14.36 -2.45
N PHE A 153 -5.13 14.00 -2.68
CA PHE A 153 -4.30 14.64 -3.71
C PHE A 153 -4.92 14.52 -5.11
N ARG A 154 -5.45 13.35 -5.48
CA ARG A 154 -6.12 13.16 -6.77
C ARG A 154 -7.37 14.03 -6.90
N GLY A 155 -8.17 14.15 -5.82
CA GLY A 155 -9.33 15.04 -5.79
C GLY A 155 -8.95 16.51 -5.97
N LEU A 156 -7.77 16.91 -5.49
CA LEU A 156 -7.18 18.25 -5.67
C LEU A 156 -6.48 18.44 -7.03
N GLN A 157 -6.66 17.50 -7.97
CA GLN A 157 -5.97 17.51 -9.26
C GLN A 157 -4.43 17.53 -9.12
N ASN A 158 -3.90 16.86 -8.09
CA ASN A 158 -2.48 16.64 -7.92
C ASN A 158 -2.18 15.14 -7.94
N THR A 159 -1.65 14.65 -9.06
CA THR A 159 -1.23 13.24 -9.21
C THR A 159 0.28 13.08 -9.05
N PHE A 160 1.01 14.18 -8.91
CA PHE A 160 2.47 14.20 -8.85
C PHE A 160 3.01 13.68 -7.51
N TYR A 161 2.42 14.08 -6.37
CA TYR A 161 2.86 13.55 -5.07
C TYR A 161 2.54 12.06 -4.90
N PRO A 162 1.33 11.56 -5.26
CA PRO A 162 1.07 10.14 -5.29
C PRO A 162 2.08 9.35 -6.13
N MET A 163 2.48 9.88 -7.29
CA MET A 163 3.53 9.28 -8.13
C MET A 163 4.85 9.16 -7.39
N ILE A 164 5.37 10.26 -6.81
CA ILE A 164 6.65 10.23 -6.08
C ILE A 164 6.61 9.22 -4.95
N ILE A 165 5.53 9.21 -4.15
CA ILE A 165 5.38 8.30 -3.01
C ILE A 165 5.35 6.84 -3.49
N ALA A 166 4.57 6.54 -4.54
CA ALA A 166 4.46 5.20 -5.09
C ALA A 166 5.80 4.73 -5.68
N THR A 167 6.49 5.58 -6.43
CA THR A 167 7.78 5.25 -7.03
C THR A 167 8.86 5.00 -5.97
N ILE A 168 9.00 5.89 -4.98
CA ILE A 168 9.98 5.69 -3.89
C ILE A 168 9.65 4.43 -3.09
N GLY A 169 8.37 4.22 -2.75
CA GLY A 169 7.93 3.02 -2.05
C GLY A 169 8.24 1.75 -2.83
N ALA A 170 8.01 1.76 -4.14
CA ALA A 170 8.28 0.63 -5.00
C ALA A 170 9.77 0.28 -5.07
N PHE A 171 10.62 1.26 -5.37
CA PHE A 171 12.07 1.03 -5.40
C PHE A 171 12.62 0.59 -4.05
N LEU A 172 12.14 1.20 -2.95
CA LEU A 172 12.58 0.84 -1.62
C LEU A 172 12.17 -0.60 -1.27
N ASN A 173 10.94 -1.01 -1.57
CA ASN A 173 10.49 -2.38 -1.33
C ASN A 173 11.30 -3.38 -2.14
N ILE A 174 11.51 -3.15 -3.44
CA ILE A 174 12.32 -4.06 -4.27
C ILE A 174 13.75 -4.20 -3.72
N ALA A 175 14.38 -3.08 -3.34
CA ALA A 175 15.73 -3.08 -2.80
C ALA A 175 15.81 -3.82 -1.45
N LEU A 176 14.85 -3.58 -0.55
CA LEU A 176 14.81 -4.22 0.76
C LEU A 176 14.44 -5.69 0.67
N ASP A 177 13.54 -6.08 -0.23
CA ASP A 177 13.15 -7.47 -0.43
C ASP A 177 14.34 -8.26 -0.95
N TYR A 178 15.08 -7.74 -1.95
CA TYR A 178 16.31 -8.38 -2.40
C TYR A 178 17.34 -8.51 -1.24
N ALA A 179 17.55 -7.44 -0.48
CA ALA A 179 18.54 -7.42 0.60
C ALA A 179 18.18 -8.33 1.80
N PHE A 180 16.90 -8.39 2.19
CA PHE A 180 16.47 -9.16 3.36
C PHE A 180 16.13 -10.61 3.03
N VAL A 181 15.63 -10.90 1.82
CA VAL A 181 15.31 -12.26 1.40
C VAL A 181 16.60 -13.06 1.20
N PHE A 182 17.51 -12.58 0.35
CA PHE A 182 18.78 -13.27 0.07
C PHE A 182 19.85 -13.05 1.15
N GLY A 183 19.65 -12.04 2.01
CA GLY A 183 20.66 -11.59 2.94
C GLY A 183 21.77 -10.81 2.25
N ILE A 184 22.71 -10.30 3.06
CA ILE A 184 23.93 -9.66 2.59
C ILE A 184 25.07 -10.35 3.30
N ASP A 185 25.97 -10.96 2.53
CA ASP A 185 27.13 -11.69 3.03
C ASP A 185 27.85 -10.92 4.15
N ASN A 186 27.97 -11.55 5.32
CA ASN A 186 28.60 -11.02 6.55
C ASN A 186 27.87 -9.87 7.27
N TYR A 187 26.73 -9.37 6.77
CA TYR A 187 25.99 -8.28 7.41
C TYR A 187 24.58 -8.68 7.86
N ILE A 188 23.84 -9.39 7.01
CA ILE A 188 22.45 -9.73 7.24
C ILE A 188 22.24 -11.20 6.84
N PRO A 189 21.82 -12.08 7.76
CA PRO A 189 21.45 -13.44 7.39
C PRO A 189 20.22 -13.42 6.49
N ALA A 190 20.14 -14.36 5.53
CA ALA A 190 18.95 -14.56 4.72
C ALA A 190 17.73 -14.77 5.64
N MET A 191 16.69 -13.95 5.45
CA MET A 191 15.45 -14.01 6.23
C MET A 191 14.32 -14.70 5.47
N ASP A 192 14.58 -15.16 4.24
CA ASP A 192 13.62 -15.82 3.36
C ASP A 192 12.31 -15.02 3.28
N ILE A 193 11.18 -15.70 3.44
CA ILE A 193 9.83 -15.12 3.43
C ILE A 193 9.64 -13.98 4.45
N LYS A 194 10.32 -14.00 5.60
CA LYS A 194 10.24 -12.90 6.58
C LYS A 194 10.87 -11.63 6.02
N GLY A 195 11.93 -11.78 5.23
CA GLY A 195 12.65 -10.66 4.62
C GLY A 195 11.73 -9.82 3.74
N ALA A 196 10.96 -10.48 2.86
CA ALA A 196 9.95 -9.81 2.05
C ALA A 196 8.86 -9.13 2.89
N ALA A 197 8.43 -9.77 3.99
CA ALA A 197 7.43 -9.17 4.87
C ALA A 197 7.92 -7.87 5.52
N TYR A 198 9.17 -7.85 5.99
CA TYR A 198 9.80 -6.68 6.60
C TYR A 198 10.13 -5.60 5.57
N GLY A 199 10.70 -5.96 4.43
CA GLY A 199 11.06 -5.01 3.38
C GLY A 199 9.84 -4.25 2.89
N SER A 200 8.75 -4.98 2.64
CA SER A 200 7.48 -4.37 2.31
C SER A 200 6.85 -3.52 3.44
N LEU A 201 6.96 -3.94 4.70
CA LEU A 201 6.46 -3.16 5.85
C LEU A 201 7.19 -1.82 5.96
N VAL A 202 8.52 -1.84 5.84
CA VAL A 202 9.36 -0.63 5.87
C VAL A 202 9.03 0.30 4.71
N ALA A 203 8.80 -0.24 3.51
CA ALA A 203 8.37 0.54 2.37
C ALA A 203 7.01 1.22 2.61
N GLN A 204 6.02 0.51 3.17
CA GLN A 204 4.70 1.06 3.48
C GLN A 204 4.76 2.15 4.56
N ILE A 205 5.57 1.96 5.60
CA ILE A 205 5.83 2.99 6.61
C ILE A 205 6.45 4.22 5.95
N THR A 206 7.46 4.03 5.09
CA THR A 206 8.11 5.13 4.37
C THR A 206 7.12 5.89 3.49
N MET A 207 6.25 5.18 2.77
CA MET A 207 5.19 5.80 1.98
C MET A 207 4.23 6.62 2.84
N ALA A 208 3.82 6.11 4.00
CA ALA A 208 2.95 6.85 4.92
C ALA A 208 3.63 8.08 5.52
N VAL A 209 4.93 8.00 5.84
CA VAL A 209 5.73 9.15 6.29
C VAL A 209 5.80 10.22 5.19
N LEU A 210 6.13 9.84 3.96
CA LEU A 210 6.17 10.77 2.83
C LEU A 210 4.79 11.39 2.57
N ALA A 211 3.73 10.58 2.59
CA ALA A 211 2.35 11.04 2.47
C ALA A 211 2.01 12.08 3.54
N THR A 212 2.41 11.85 4.80
CA THR A 212 2.22 12.80 5.90
C THR A 212 3.00 14.09 5.67
N ILE A 213 4.28 14.01 5.28
CA ILE A 213 5.12 15.18 4.99
C ILE A 213 4.48 16.05 3.90
N TYR A 214 4.04 15.44 2.80
CA TYR A 214 3.41 16.18 1.71
C TYR A 214 2.04 16.76 2.11
N LEU A 215 1.27 16.03 2.90
CA LEU A 215 -0.03 16.48 3.41
C LEU A 215 0.12 17.74 4.29
N VAL A 216 1.12 17.77 5.17
CA VAL A 216 1.37 18.89 6.11
C VAL A 216 2.03 20.08 5.42
N LYS A 217 3.04 19.85 4.56
CA LYS A 217 3.78 20.94 3.88
C LYS A 217 2.97 21.66 2.81
N LYS A 218 1.91 21.03 2.28
CA LYS A 218 1.02 21.61 1.27
C LYS A 218 -0.40 21.65 1.84
N PRO A 219 -0.70 22.62 2.74
CA PRO A 219 -2.02 22.72 3.32
C PRO A 219 -3.07 22.81 2.21
N ILE A 220 -3.96 21.83 2.22
CA ILE A 220 -4.93 21.51 1.18
C ILE A 220 -5.98 22.63 0.96
N PHE A 221 -6.19 23.46 1.99
CA PHE A 221 -7.33 24.37 2.13
C PHE A 221 -6.91 25.81 2.43
N ARG A 222 -5.86 26.32 1.77
CA ARG A 222 -5.50 27.74 1.82
C ARG A 222 -6.06 28.50 0.62
#